data_AF-A0A955RZA1-F1
#
_entry.id   AF-A0A955RZA1-F1
#
_cell.length_a   1.000
_cell.length_b   1.000
_cell.length_c   1.000
_cell.angle_alpha   90.00
_cell.angle_beta   90.00
_cell.angle_gamma   90.00
#
_symmetry.space_group_name_H-M   'P 1'
#
loop_
_entity.id
_entity.type
_entity.pdbx_description
1 polymer ?
#
loop_
_entity_poly.entity_id
_entity_poly.type
_entity_poly.pdbx_seq_one_letter_code
_entity_poly.pdbx_strand_id
1 'polypeptide(L)'
;MFIIGNFFIAVAQIMDIVLFWMYWLILIRALISWVNPDPYNPIVQFIHRATEPILFPIRRFMPSMAIDISPIIAFFLIIFLQSFLVASLRDLGYHMRQSRESGIIQEFQVEPRVKEESPIQQDQLVY
;
A
#
# COMPACT_ATOMS: atom_id res chain seq x y z
N MET A 1 -7.47 11.04 11.57
CA MET A 1 -6.51 12.15 11.86
C MET A 1 -5.53 12.25 10.70
N PHE A 2 -5.26 13.44 10.17
CA PHE A 2 -4.40 13.64 8.99
C PHE A 2 -3.01 13.00 9.13
N ILE A 3 -2.36 13.20 10.29
CA ILE A 3 -1.02 12.66 10.58
C ILE A 3 -1.02 11.13 10.54
N ILE A 4 -2.00 10.51 11.18
CA ILE A 4 -2.12 9.04 11.22
C ILE A 4 -2.39 8.49 9.81
N GLY A 5 -3.29 9.10 9.03
CA GLY A 5 -3.54 8.69 7.64
C GLY A 5 -2.27 8.70 6.78
N ASN A 6 -1.50 9.79 6.85
CA ASN A 6 -0.22 9.90 6.12
C ASN A 6 0.81 8.88 6.59
N PHE A 7 0.86 8.56 7.88
CA PHE A 7 1.76 7.54 8.42
C PHE A 7 1.49 6.17 7.78
N PHE A 8 0.22 5.73 7.75
CA PHE A 8 -0.14 4.44 7.14
C PHE A 8 0.15 4.41 5.63
N ILE A 9 -0.13 5.51 4.91
CA ILE A 9 0.20 5.62 3.49
C ILE A 9 1.72 5.51 3.26
N ALA A 10 2.53 6.18 4.08
CA ALA A 10 3.99 6.15 3.98
C ALA A 10 4.54 4.74 4.27
N VAL A 11 4.03 4.06 5.30
CA VAL A 11 4.40 2.67 5.60
C VAL A 11 4.04 1.75 4.43
N ALA A 12 2.82 1.86 3.89
CA ALA A 12 2.40 1.08 2.74
C ALA A 12 3.32 1.32 1.53
N GLN A 13 3.70 2.57 1.27
CA GLN A 13 4.60 2.93 0.17
C GLN A 13 6.01 2.37 0.35
N ILE A 14 6.59 2.47 1.55
CA ILE A 14 7.92 1.90 1.82
C ILE A 14 7.89 0.38 1.61
N MET A 15 6.86 -0.29 2.12
CA MET A 15 6.69 -1.73 1.96
C MET A 15 6.56 -2.13 0.50
N ASP A 16 5.78 -1.38 -0.29
CA ASP A 16 5.61 -1.60 -1.73
C ASP A 16 6.95 -1.51 -2.48
N ILE A 17 7.78 -0.51 -2.17
CA ILE A 17 9.12 -0.33 -2.75
C ILE A 17 10.03 -1.51 -2.38
N VAL A 18 10.04 -1.94 -1.12
CA VAL A 18 10.84 -3.08 -0.67
C VAL A 18 10.43 -4.37 -1.40
N LEU A 19 9.12 -4.62 -1.49
CA LEU A 19 8.58 -5.79 -2.19
C LEU A 19 8.89 -5.76 -3.69
N PHE A 20 8.81 -4.58 -4.33
CA PHE A 20 9.18 -4.38 -5.72
C PHE A 20 10.65 -4.75 -5.97
N TRP A 21 11.58 -4.22 -5.18
CA TRP A 21 12.99 -4.55 -5.34
C TRP A 21 13.29 -6.02 -5.02
N MET A 22 12.61 -6.60 -4.04
CA MET A 22 12.75 -8.00 -3.71
C MET A 22 12.29 -8.90 -4.87
N TYR A 23 11.19 -8.56 -5.54
CA TYR A 23 10.71 -9.26 -6.74
C TYR A 23 11.81 -9.29 -7.81
N TRP A 24 12.41 -8.14 -8.12
CA TRP A 24 13.49 -8.06 -9.11
C TRP A 24 14.74 -8.82 -8.69
N LEU A 25 15.15 -8.77 -7.42
CA LEU A 25 16.29 -9.55 -6.93
C LEU A 25 16.05 -11.06 -7.07
N ILE A 26 14.84 -11.53 -6.77
CA ILE A 26 14.47 -12.95 -6.92
C ILE A 26 14.42 -13.34 -8.40
N LEU A 27 13.94 -12.46 -9.28
CA LEU A 27 13.98 -12.66 -10.72
C LEU A 27 15.42 -12.81 -11.22
N ILE A 28 16.31 -11.90 -10.82
CA ILE A 28 17.72 -12.00 -11.18
C ILE A 28 18.32 -13.28 -10.60
N ARG A 29 17.99 -13.68 -9.36
CA ARG A 29 18.43 -14.95 -8.77
C ARG A 29 17.98 -16.17 -9.60
N ALA A 30 16.75 -16.16 -10.09
CA ALA A 30 16.26 -17.22 -10.97
C ALA A 30 17.06 -17.25 -12.29
N LEU A 31 17.34 -16.08 -12.89
CA LEU A 31 18.16 -15.98 -14.10
C LEU A 31 19.61 -16.45 -13.86
N ILE A 32 20.21 -16.10 -12.71
CA ILE A 32 21.55 -16.58 -12.29
C ILE A 32 21.58 -18.10 -12.26
N SER A 33 20.52 -18.76 -11.77
CA SER A 33 20.47 -20.23 -11.74
C SER A 33 20.44 -20.87 -13.13
N TRP A 34 19.96 -20.16 -14.15
CA TRP A 34 19.95 -20.64 -15.53
C TRP A 34 21.29 -20.42 -16.22
N VAL A 35 21.86 -19.22 -16.12
CA VAL A 35 23.10 -18.88 -16.86
C VAL A 35 24.38 -19.29 -16.13
N ASN A 36 24.28 -19.63 -14.84
CA ASN A 36 25.38 -20.10 -13.98
C ASN A 36 26.65 -19.23 -14.06
N PRO A 37 26.57 -17.94 -13.66
CA PRO A 37 27.70 -17.02 -13.69
C PRO A 37 28.72 -17.34 -12.58
N ASP A 38 29.89 -16.70 -12.63
CA ASP A 38 30.96 -16.89 -11.62
C ASP A 38 30.43 -16.67 -10.17
N PRO A 39 30.43 -17.72 -9.32
CA PRO A 39 29.92 -17.63 -7.95
C PRO A 39 30.75 -16.71 -7.04
N TYR A 40 31.99 -16.39 -7.41
CA TYR A 40 32.84 -15.49 -6.64
C TYR A 40 32.55 -14.02 -6.91
N ASN A 41 31.74 -13.69 -7.93
CA ASN A 41 31.35 -12.33 -8.21
C ASN A 41 30.58 -11.71 -7.01
N PRO A 42 31.03 -10.56 -6.46
CA PRO A 42 30.37 -9.92 -5.31
C PRO A 42 28.88 -9.63 -5.52
N ILE A 43 28.46 -9.32 -6.75
CA ILE A 43 27.06 -9.04 -7.10
C ILE A 43 26.23 -10.33 -6.99
N VAL A 44 26.74 -11.45 -7.49
CA VAL A 44 26.08 -12.77 -7.37
C VAL A 44 25.94 -13.12 -5.89
N GLN A 45 27.01 -13.01 -5.10
CA GLN A 45 26.95 -13.29 -3.66
C GLN A 45 25.95 -12.38 -2.94
N PHE A 46 25.91 -11.09 -3.28
CA PHE A 46 24.93 -10.16 -2.72
C PHE A 46 23.50 -10.59 -3.03
N ILE A 47 23.18 -10.91 -4.29
CA ILE A 47 21.84 -11.35 -4.69
C ILE A 47 21.44 -12.63 -3.97
N HIS A 48 22.34 -13.62 -3.88
CA HIS A 48 22.09 -14.84 -3.12
C HIS A 48 21.78 -14.54 -1.65
N ARG A 49 22.60 -13.73 -0.98
CA ARG A 49 22.41 -13.37 0.44
C ARG A 49 21.16 -12.55 0.68
N ALA A 50 20.85 -11.59 -0.19
CA ALA A 50 19.71 -10.70 -0.03
C ALA A 50 18.36 -11.44 -0.18
N THR A 51 18.32 -12.45 -1.04
CA THR A 51 17.10 -13.22 -1.32
C THR A 51 16.97 -14.48 -0.45
N GLU A 52 18.05 -14.93 0.19
CA GLU A 52 18.05 -16.16 1.00
C GLU A 52 17.03 -16.17 2.15
N PRO A 53 16.82 -15.09 2.92
CA PRO A 53 15.84 -15.07 4.01
C PRO A 53 14.40 -15.41 3.56
N ILE A 54 14.08 -15.18 2.28
CA ILE A 54 12.75 -15.47 1.71
C ILE A 54 12.76 -16.85 1.06
N LEU A 55 13.78 -17.18 0.27
CA LEU A 55 13.80 -18.43 -0.48
C LEU A 55 14.14 -19.66 0.38
N PHE A 56 14.96 -19.50 1.42
CA PHE A 56 15.34 -20.62 2.29
C PHE A 56 14.14 -21.24 3.04
N PRO A 57 13.27 -20.46 3.71
CA PRO A 57 12.07 -21.03 4.32
C PRO A 57 11.19 -21.75 3.31
N ILE A 58 10.99 -21.17 2.12
CA ILE A 58 10.18 -21.77 1.06
C ILE A 58 10.77 -23.12 0.63
N ARG A 59 12.09 -23.18 0.39
CA ARG A 59 12.79 -24.44 0.07
C ARG A 59 12.63 -25.50 1.15
N ARG A 60 12.61 -25.11 2.42
CA ARG A 60 12.44 -26.05 3.54
C ARG A 60 11.09 -26.76 3.54
N PHE A 61 10.04 -26.15 2.99
CA PHE A 61 8.72 -26.76 2.87
C PHE A 61 8.53 -27.55 1.58
N MET A 62 9.47 -27.47 0.65
CA MET A 62 9.39 -28.17 -0.62
C MET A 62 10.16 -29.50 -0.59
N PRO A 63 9.71 -30.51 -1.36
CA PRO A 63 10.51 -31.69 -1.60
C PRO A 63 11.81 -31.31 -2.33
N SER A 64 12.87 -32.09 -2.11
CA SER A 64 14.14 -31.91 -2.83
C SER A 64 13.92 -32.16 -4.32
N MET A 65 13.96 -31.10 -5.13
CA MET A 65 13.79 -31.13 -6.58
C MET A 65 15.10 -30.81 -7.29
N ALA A 66 15.24 -31.28 -8.53
CA ALA A 66 16.42 -30.99 -9.37
C ALA A 66 16.52 -29.50 -9.76
N ILE A 67 15.38 -28.79 -9.77
CA ILE A 67 15.29 -27.37 -10.07
C ILE A 67 14.66 -26.65 -8.88
N ASP A 68 15.25 -25.53 -8.47
CA ASP A 68 14.72 -24.70 -7.40
C ASP A 68 13.51 -23.89 -7.88
N ILE A 69 12.30 -24.36 -7.53
CA ILE A 69 11.05 -23.65 -7.83
C ILE A 69 10.68 -22.59 -6.78
N SER A 70 11.50 -22.40 -5.74
CA SER A 70 11.22 -21.41 -4.68
C SER A 70 11.05 -19.98 -5.20
N PRO A 71 11.74 -19.51 -6.27
CA PRO A 71 11.50 -18.18 -6.82
C PRO A 71 10.06 -17.96 -7.28
N ILE A 72 9.43 -18.99 -7.86
CA ILE A 72 8.04 -18.92 -8.35
C ILE A 72 7.07 -18.71 -7.19
N ILE A 73 7.23 -19.49 -6.12
CA ILE A 73 6.40 -19.36 -4.93
C ILE A 73 6.62 -18.00 -4.27
N ALA A 74 7.87 -17.52 -4.24
CA ALA A 74 8.17 -16.21 -3.69
C ALA A 74 7.54 -15.07 -4.51
N PHE A 75 7.46 -15.18 -5.85
CA PHE A 75 6.73 -14.21 -6.67
C PHE A 75 5.26 -14.16 -6.31
N PHE A 76 4.59 -15.30 -6.17
CA PHE A 76 3.19 -15.33 -5.75
C PHE A 76 3.00 -14.72 -4.37
N LEU A 77 3.91 -15.00 -3.42
CA LEU A 77 3.85 -14.40 -2.09
C LEU A 77 4.03 -12.87 -2.13
N ILE A 78 4.98 -12.37 -2.91
CA ILE A 78 5.21 -10.93 -3.05
C ILE A 78 4.00 -10.23 -3.68
N ILE A 79 3.47 -10.78 -4.78
CA ILE A 79 2.28 -10.24 -5.45
C ILE A 79 1.10 -10.24 -4.48
N PHE A 80 0.89 -11.32 -3.73
CA PHE A 80 -0.15 -11.39 -2.70
C PHE A 80 0.03 -10.29 -1.64
N LEU A 81 1.24 -10.09 -1.11
CA LEU A 81 1.51 -9.06 -0.11
C LEU A 81 1.27 -7.64 -0.67
N GLN A 82 1.59 -7.38 -1.93
CA GLN A 82 1.28 -6.10 -2.58
C GLN A 82 -0.23 -5.90 -2.77
N SER A 83 -0.92 -6.89 -3.33
CA SER A 83 -2.35 -6.78 -3.62
C SER A 83 -3.22 -6.78 -2.37
N PHE A 84 -2.79 -7.46 -1.30
CA PHE A 84 -3.56 -7.56 -0.07
C PHE A 84 -3.06 -6.61 1.01
N LEU A 85 -1.82 -6.79 1.49
CA LEU A 85 -1.33 -6.09 2.68
C LEU A 85 -1.02 -4.61 2.38
N VAL A 86 -0.29 -4.32 1.30
CA VAL A 86 0.01 -2.93 0.91
C VAL A 86 -1.28 -2.18 0.57
N ALA A 87 -2.16 -2.78 -0.23
CA ALA A 87 -3.44 -2.18 -0.59
C ALA A 87 -4.29 -1.86 0.66
N SER A 88 -4.41 -2.82 1.59
CA SER A 88 -5.18 -2.64 2.83
C SER A 88 -4.63 -1.51 3.71
N LEU A 89 -3.29 -1.40 3.86
CA LEU A 89 -2.67 -0.31 4.63
C LEU A 89 -2.89 1.05 3.97
N ARG A 90 -2.81 1.10 2.64
CA ARG A 90 -3.00 2.32 1.86
C ARG A 90 -4.46 2.80 1.96
N ASP A 91 -5.41 1.87 1.80
CA ASP A 91 -6.84 2.15 1.97
C ASP A 91 -7.14 2.66 3.38
N LEU A 92 -6.65 1.97 4.41
CA LEU A 92 -6.80 2.42 5.79
C LEU A 92 -6.30 3.85 5.98
N GLY A 93 -5.13 4.17 5.42
CA GLY A 93 -4.56 5.51 5.43
C GLY A 93 -5.46 6.56 4.78
N TYR A 94 -6.07 6.25 3.63
CA TYR A 94 -7.00 7.17 2.95
C TYR A 94 -8.29 7.40 3.73
N HIS A 95 -8.90 6.36 4.28
CA HIS A 95 -10.11 6.49 5.10
C HIS A 95 -9.86 7.39 6.33
N MET A 96 -8.71 7.24 6.99
CA MET A 96 -8.34 8.05 8.16
C MET A 96 -8.01 9.52 7.83
N ARG A 97 -7.68 9.81 6.57
CA ARG A 97 -7.45 11.17 6.07
C ARG A 97 -8.77 11.89 5.79
N GLN A 98 -9.74 11.18 5.20
CA GLN A 98 -11.01 11.74 4.73
C GLN A 98 -12.00 12.10 5.86
N SER A 99 -11.87 11.49 7.04
CA SER A 99 -12.78 11.67 8.18
C SER A 99 -12.87 13.09 8.77
N ARG A 100 -12.10 14.07 8.27
CA ARG A 100 -12.12 15.48 8.73
C ARG A 100 -12.81 16.42 7.75
N GLU A 101 -12.88 16.07 6.46
CA GLU A 101 -13.39 16.98 5.42
C GLU A 101 -14.92 16.92 5.34
N SER A 102 -15.53 15.75 5.57
CA SER A 102 -16.98 15.55 5.46
C SER A 102 -17.84 16.33 6.46
N GLY A 103 -17.30 16.69 7.63
CA GLY A 103 -18.03 17.49 8.62
C GLY A 103 -18.17 18.97 8.24
N ILE A 104 -17.14 19.54 7.59
CA ILE A 104 -17.10 20.98 7.27
C ILE A 104 -18.03 21.30 6.11
N ILE A 105 -18.10 20.44 5.09
CA ILE A 105 -18.91 20.69 3.88
C ILE A 105 -20.42 20.61 4.16
N GLN A 106 -20.83 19.83 5.16
CA GLN A 106 -22.23 19.75 5.57
C GLN A 106 -22.65 20.96 6.41
N GLU A 107 -21.77 21.48 7.25
CA GLU A 107 -22.05 22.66 8.09
C GLU A 107 -22.16 23.96 7.26
N PHE A 108 -21.33 24.12 6.23
CA PHE A 108 -21.36 25.29 5.33
C PHE A 108 -22.52 25.31 4.32
N GLN A 109 -23.25 24.22 4.12
CA GLN A 109 -24.41 24.17 3.21
C GLN A 109 -25.76 24.38 3.92
N VAL A 110 -25.82 24.44 5.25
CA VAL A 110 -27.09 24.46 6.00
C VAL A 110 -27.61 25.87 6.36
N GLU A 111 -26.85 26.94 6.13
CA GLU A 111 -27.32 28.30 6.43
C GLU A 111 -27.16 29.26 5.23
N PRO A 112 -28.24 29.45 4.46
CA PRO A 112 -28.96 30.72 4.56
C PRO A 112 -30.47 30.49 4.41
N ARG A 113 -31.18 30.29 5.52
CA ARG A 113 -32.63 30.50 5.56
C ARG A 113 -33.00 31.38 6.74
N VAL A 114 -32.31 32.52 6.85
CA VAL A 114 -32.92 33.68 7.48
C VAL A 114 -34.10 34.02 6.58
N LYS A 115 -35.30 33.68 7.07
CA LYS A 115 -36.56 34.05 6.48
C LYS A 115 -36.51 35.56 6.23
N GLU A 116 -36.61 35.96 4.97
CA GLU A 116 -37.13 37.28 4.61
C GLU A 116 -38.56 37.36 5.14
N GLU A 117 -38.72 37.66 6.43
CA GLU A 117 -39.95 38.27 6.91
C GLU A 117 -39.96 39.69 6.34
N SER A 118 -40.65 39.83 5.22
CA SER A 118 -40.95 41.10 4.57
C SER A 118 -41.53 42.08 5.61
N PRO A 119 -40.96 43.29 5.76
CA PRO A 119 -41.47 44.32 6.69
C PRO A 119 -42.90 44.82 6.36
N ILE A 120 -43.48 44.39 5.24
CA ILE A 120 -44.65 45.02 4.63
C ILE A 120 -45.96 44.66 5.37
N GLN A 121 -45.96 43.67 6.27
CA GLN A 121 -47.19 43.19 6.91
C GLN A 121 -47.48 43.78 8.30
N GLN A 122 -46.57 44.56 8.89
CA GLN A 122 -46.79 45.19 10.21
C GLN A 122 -47.54 46.53 10.15
N ASP A 123 -47.62 47.19 8.98
CA ASP A 123 -48.27 48.51 8.84
C ASP A 123 -49.79 48.45 8.53
N GLN A 124 -50.39 47.27 8.36
CA GLN A 124 -51.81 47.13 7.96
C GLN A 124 -52.78 46.81 9.11
N LEU A 125 -52.38 46.82 10.38
CA LEU A 125 -53.25 46.48 11.52
C LEU A 125 -53.63 47.67 12.43
N VAL A 126 -53.42 48.91 11.97
CA VAL A 126 -53.90 50.10 12.68
C VAL A 126 -54.67 50.95 11.68
N TYR A 127 -56.00 50.78 11.62
CA TYR A 127 -57.09 51.76 11.39
C TYR A 127 -58.38 51.02 11.02
#